data_AF-A0A7Y6BYN9-F1
#
_entry.id   AF-A0A7Y6BYN9-F1
#
_cell.length_a   1.000
_cell.length_b   1.000
_cell.length_c   1.000
_cell.angle_alpha   90.00
_cell.angle_beta   90.00
_cell.angle_gamma   90.00
#
_symmetry.space_group_name_H-M   'P 1'
#
loop_
_entity.id
_entity.type
_entity.pdbx_description
1 polymer ?
#
loop_
_entity_poly.entity_id
_entity_poly.type
_entity_poly.pdbx_seq_one_letter_code
_entity_poly.pdbx_strand_id
1 'polypeptide(L)'
;MLKDSGWTAMKEIATANNVTHAAYLKRRYSGYSPEEAASSKEDLKEIRTIKTEKQAESSEQSMTRQDALQEIDRILISKCDPCETRIKLSNRSTQLTNVCNNECPVGKQIQELGKRLKVAPRRSVLEDRKTNRG
;
A
#
# COMPACT_ATOMS: atom_id res chain seq x y z
N MET A 1 3.96 -29.61 -6.59
CA MET A 1 3.00 -28.58 -7.04
C MET A 1 3.38 -27.27 -6.38
N LEU A 2 4.15 -26.42 -7.07
CA LEU A 2 4.50 -25.10 -6.57
C LEU A 2 3.22 -24.26 -6.56
N LYS A 3 2.82 -23.79 -5.37
CA LYS A 3 1.70 -22.86 -5.25
C LYS A 3 2.15 -21.57 -5.92
N ASP A 4 1.68 -21.34 -7.15
CA ASP A 4 1.89 -20.09 -7.84
C ASP A 4 1.37 -18.97 -6.96
N SER A 5 2.31 -18.26 -6.35
CA SER A 5 1.98 -17.09 -5.55
C SER A 5 1.23 -16.13 -6.47
N GLY A 6 0.12 -15.54 -6.02
CA GLY A 6 -0.65 -14.61 -6.84
C GLY A 6 0.18 -13.46 -7.43
N TRP A 7 1.37 -13.21 -6.86
CA TRP A 7 2.40 -12.34 -7.37
C TRP A 7 2.99 -12.75 -8.73
N THR A 8 3.24 -14.04 -8.95
CA THR A 8 3.79 -14.56 -10.21
C THR A 8 2.76 -14.38 -11.33
N ALA A 9 1.51 -14.74 -11.07
CA ALA A 9 0.39 -14.56 -12.01
C ALA A 9 0.21 -13.09 -12.39
N MET A 10 0.36 -12.15 -11.45
CA MET A 10 0.27 -10.71 -11.73
C MET A 10 1.40 -10.19 -12.63
N LYS A 11 2.62 -10.71 -12.47
CA LYS A 11 3.74 -10.38 -13.36
C LYS A 11 3.51 -10.90 -14.77
N GLU A 12 3.06 -12.14 -14.89
CA GLU A 12 2.78 -12.77 -16.19
C GLU A 12 1.70 -12.01 -16.96
N ILE A 13 0.62 -11.62 -16.30
CA ILE A 13 -0.45 -10.82 -16.90
C ILE A 13 0.06 -9.46 -17.40
N ALA A 14 0.90 -8.77 -16.62
CA ALA A 14 1.47 -7.48 -17.03
C ALA A 14 2.41 -7.63 -18.23
N THR A 15 3.27 -8.65 -18.22
CA THR A 15 4.21 -8.96 -19.30
C THR A 15 3.48 -9.37 -20.58
N ALA A 16 2.44 -10.20 -20.49
CA ALA A 16 1.64 -10.65 -21.63
C ALA A 16 0.97 -9.48 -22.38
N ASN A 17 0.68 -8.38 -21.69
CA ASN A 17 0.00 -7.22 -22.26
C ASN A 17 0.93 -6.01 -22.52
N ASN A 18 2.25 -6.21 -22.50
CA ASN A 18 3.24 -5.14 -22.72
C ASN A 18 3.09 -3.93 -21.78
N VAL A 19 2.58 -4.17 -20.56
CA VAL A 19 2.44 -3.15 -19.53
C VAL A 19 3.50 -3.34 -18.47
N THR A 20 4.18 -2.27 -18.08
CA THR A 20 5.16 -2.34 -16.99
C THR A 20 4.45 -2.77 -15.71
N HIS A 21 5.07 -3.68 -14.95
CA HIS A 21 4.49 -4.17 -13.70
C HIS A 21 4.11 -3.03 -12.73
N ALA A 22 4.88 -1.95 -12.72
CA ALA A 22 4.56 -0.75 -11.95
C ALA A 22 3.26 -0.05 -12.41
N ALA A 23 3.03 0.04 -13.72
CA ALA A 23 1.80 0.60 -14.28
C ALA A 23 0.59 -0.31 -14.02
N TYR A 24 0.77 -1.62 -14.14
CA TYR A 24 -0.25 -2.63 -13.81
C TYR A 24 -0.69 -2.53 -12.35
N LEU A 25 0.26 -2.50 -11.40
CA LEU A 25 -0.04 -2.34 -9.97
C LEU A 25 -0.75 -1.03 -9.69
N LYS A 26 -0.27 0.09 -10.24
CA LYS A 26 -0.91 1.40 -10.07
C LYS A 26 -2.38 1.40 -10.49
N ARG A 27 -2.72 0.68 -11.56
CA ARG A 27 -4.10 0.52 -12.07
C ARG A 27 -4.94 -0.41 -11.19
N ARG A 28 -4.42 -1.57 -10.78
CA ARG A 28 -5.09 -2.46 -9.81
C ARG A 28 -5.51 -1.72 -8.54
N TYR A 29 -4.63 -0.86 -8.02
CA TYR A 29 -4.90 -0.07 -6.83
C TYR A 29 -5.84 1.13 -7.06
N SER A 30 -6.05 1.51 -8.32
CA SER A 30 -7.06 2.51 -8.71
C SER A 30 -8.44 1.88 -8.96
N GLY A 31 -8.62 0.60 -8.62
CA GLY A 31 -9.89 -0.11 -8.67
C GLY A 31 -10.19 -0.83 -9.99
N TYR A 32 -9.20 -0.99 -10.86
CA TYR A 32 -9.35 -1.70 -12.13
C TYR A 32 -9.22 -3.23 -11.95
N SER A 33 -9.97 -3.99 -12.76
CA SER A 33 -9.84 -5.45 -12.82
C SER A 33 -8.43 -5.86 -13.27
N PRO A 34 -8.01 -7.11 -13.05
CA PRO A 34 -6.76 -7.63 -13.60
C PRO A 34 -6.64 -7.45 -15.12
N GLU A 35 -7.70 -7.69 -15.89
CA GLU A 35 -7.64 -7.49 -17.34
C GLU A 35 -7.52 -6.00 -17.71
N GLU A 36 -8.30 -5.13 -17.04
CA GLU A 36 -8.27 -3.68 -17.29
C GLU A 36 -6.91 -3.06 -16.92
N ALA A 37 -6.32 -3.52 -15.83
CA ALA A 37 -5.02 -3.05 -15.37
C ALA A 37 -3.89 -3.48 -16.33
N ALA A 38 -4.06 -4.63 -16.98
CA ALA A 38 -3.13 -5.16 -17.97
C ALA A 38 -3.29 -4.49 -19.34
N SER A 39 -4.42 -3.86 -19.64
CA SER A 39 -4.67 -3.29 -20.96
C SER A 39 -3.74 -2.12 -21.35
N SER A 40 -3.47 -1.97 -22.64
CA SER A 40 -2.51 -0.99 -23.20
C SER A 40 -3.03 0.46 -23.11
N LYS A 41 -2.17 1.46 -23.26
CA LYS A 41 -2.53 2.88 -23.12
C LYS A 41 -3.53 3.37 -24.18
N GLU A 42 -3.68 2.68 -25.31
CA GLU A 42 -4.56 3.11 -26.41
C GLU A 42 -6.04 2.83 -26.11
N ASP A 43 -6.35 1.69 -25.46
CA ASP A 43 -7.72 1.34 -25.05
C ASP A 43 -8.26 2.19 -23.88
N LEU A 44 -7.38 2.87 -23.14
CA LEU A 44 -7.75 3.71 -21.98
C LEU A 44 -8.32 5.08 -22.37
N LYS A 45 -8.14 5.54 -23.62
CA LYS A 45 -8.73 6.80 -24.09
C LYS A 45 -10.25 6.70 -24.17
N GLU A 46 -10.77 5.53 -24.50
CA GLU A 46 -12.21 5.31 -24.71
C GLU A 46 -12.97 5.18 -23.37
N ILE A 47 -12.34 4.60 -22.34
CA ILE A 47 -12.94 4.38 -21.00
C ILE A 47 -13.01 5.68 -20.17
N ARG A 48 -12.12 6.66 -20.41
CA ARG A 48 -12.13 7.95 -19.69
C ARG A 48 -13.42 8.75 -19.87
N THR A 49 -14.17 8.50 -20.94
CA THR A 49 -15.41 9.22 -21.25
C THR A 49 -16.57 8.83 -20.32
N ILE A 50 -16.49 7.68 -19.61
CA ILE A 50 -17.61 7.16 -18.82
C ILE A 50 -17.48 7.44 -17.31
N LYS A 51 -16.28 7.78 -16.80
CA LYS A 51 -16.02 7.96 -15.35
C LYS A 51 -15.73 9.40 -14.91
N THR A 52 -16.02 10.41 -15.73
CA THR A 52 -15.76 11.83 -15.40
C THR A 52 -16.99 12.55 -14.81
N GLU A 53 -17.78 11.86 -14.01
CA GLU A 53 -18.84 12.47 -13.18
C GLU A 53 -18.83 11.85 -11.79
N LYS A 54 -18.07 12.47 -10.89
CA LYS A 54 -18.02 12.38 -9.40
C LYS A 54 -16.55 12.40 -8.98
N GLN A 55 -16.03 13.36 -8.23
CA GLN A 55 -16.61 14.42 -7.42
C GLN A 55 -15.52 15.48 -7.28
N ALA A 56 -15.82 16.68 -7.74
CA ALA A 56 -15.28 17.88 -7.14
C ALA A 56 -16.24 18.23 -5.99
N GLU A 57 -15.81 18.09 -4.74
CA GLU A 57 -16.34 18.92 -3.65
C GLU A 57 -15.45 18.83 -2.40
N SER A 58 -14.91 19.99 -2.06
CA SER A 58 -14.28 20.32 -0.80
C SER A 58 -15.27 20.19 0.36
N SER A 59 -14.95 19.36 1.34
CA SER A 59 -15.46 19.46 2.72
C SER A 59 -14.57 18.59 3.60
N GLU A 60 -14.42 18.94 4.87
CA GLU A 60 -13.56 18.31 5.90
C GLU A 60 -13.82 16.80 6.06
N GLN A 61 -13.35 16.00 5.09
CA GLN A 61 -13.49 14.56 5.12
C GLN A 61 -12.50 14.00 6.13
N SER A 62 -13.05 13.49 7.23
CA SER A 62 -12.36 12.52 8.07
C SER A 62 -11.74 11.45 7.16
N MET A 63 -10.43 11.54 6.97
CA MET A 63 -9.65 10.62 6.14
C MET A 63 -10.01 9.19 6.52
N THR A 64 -10.52 8.40 5.57
CA THR A 64 -10.98 7.04 5.89
C THR A 64 -9.77 6.15 6.22
N ARG A 65 -10.01 5.01 6.88
CA ARG A 65 -8.94 4.02 7.17
C ARG A 65 -8.19 3.61 5.90
N GLN A 66 -8.91 3.47 4.79
CA GLN A 66 -8.34 3.06 3.52
C GLN A 66 -7.47 4.16 2.91
N ASP A 67 -7.90 5.42 3.03
CA ASP A 67 -7.11 6.58 2.58
C ASP A 67 -5.83 6.73 3.39
N ALA A 68 -5.90 6.52 4.71
CA ALA A 68 -4.72 6.56 5.58
C ALA A 68 -3.70 5.47 5.21
N LEU A 69 -4.16 4.25 4.88
CA LEU A 69 -3.28 3.18 4.40
C LEU A 69 -2.64 3.54 3.05
N GLN A 70 -3.42 4.05 2.10
CA GLN A 70 -2.90 4.45 0.79
C GLN A 70 -1.87 5.57 0.90
N GLU A 71 -2.08 6.52 1.81
CA GLU A 71 -1.15 7.63 2.01
C GLU A 71 0.14 7.16 2.68
N ILE A 72 0.07 6.25 3.65
CA ILE A 72 1.25 5.60 4.23
C ILE A 72 2.05 4.87 3.14
N ASP A 73 1.40 4.06 2.30
CA ASP A 73 2.08 3.31 1.24
C ASP A 73 2.75 4.24 0.22
N ARG A 74 2.09 5.35 -0.17
CA ARG A 74 2.69 6.36 -1.04
C ARG A 74 3.94 6.97 -0.42
N ILE A 75 3.89 7.33 0.86
CA ILE A 75 5.03 7.90 1.58
C ILE A 75 6.18 6.88 1.66
N LEU A 76 5.87 5.62 1.94
CA LEU A 76 6.88 4.56 2.00
C LEU A 76 7.61 4.42 0.66
N ILE A 77 6.88 4.29 -0.44
CA ILE A 77 7.48 4.10 -1.77
C ILE A 77 8.24 5.34 -2.24
N SER A 78 7.69 6.53 -2.03
CA SER A 78 8.28 7.75 -2.55
C SER A 78 9.43 8.30 -1.71
N LYS A 79 9.38 8.14 -0.38
CA LYS A 79 10.32 8.78 0.55
C LYS A 79 11.17 7.78 1.34
N CYS A 80 10.63 6.63 1.72
CA CYS A 80 11.35 5.68 2.57
C CYS A 80 12.12 4.63 1.76
N ASP A 81 11.61 4.17 0.64
CA ASP A 81 12.27 3.20 -0.23
C ASP A 81 13.60 3.69 -0.80
N PRO A 82 13.70 4.93 -1.32
CA PRO A 82 14.98 5.48 -1.74
C PRO A 82 15.81 6.07 -0.59
N CYS A 83 15.37 5.97 0.68
CA CYS A 83 16.07 6.59 1.80
C CYS A 83 17.41 5.89 2.08
N GLU A 84 18.53 6.57 1.79
CA GLU A 84 19.87 6.04 2.03
C GLU A 84 20.10 5.67 3.50
N THR A 85 19.59 6.46 4.44
CA THR A 85 19.71 6.17 5.88
C THR A 85 19.03 4.86 6.23
N ARG A 86 17.86 4.58 5.63
CA ARG A 86 17.14 3.30 5.81
C ARG A 86 17.95 2.14 5.25
N ILE A 87 18.52 2.32 4.06
CA ILE A 87 19.33 1.29 3.38
C ILE A 87 20.60 0.98 4.20
N LYS A 88 21.32 2.01 4.64
CA LYS A 88 22.57 1.91 5.42
C LYS A 88 22.36 1.27 6.80
N LEU A 89 21.23 1.54 7.44
CA LEU A 89 20.91 1.04 8.79
C LEU A 89 20.01 -0.21 8.78
N SER A 90 19.69 -0.78 7.60
CA SER A 90 18.81 -1.95 7.45
C SER A 90 19.21 -3.13 8.34
N ASN A 91 20.51 -3.38 8.51
CA ASN A 91 21.05 -4.46 9.35
C ASN A 91 21.12 -4.10 10.85
N ARG A 92 20.78 -2.86 11.23
CA ARG A 92 20.83 -2.34 12.61
C ARG A 92 19.43 -1.94 13.06
N SER A 93 18.56 -2.94 13.19
CA SER A 93 17.12 -2.77 13.44
C SER A 93 16.79 -1.79 14.57
N THR A 94 17.53 -1.81 15.68
CA THR A 94 17.31 -0.90 16.82
C THR A 94 17.63 0.55 16.49
N GLN A 95 18.77 0.80 15.82
CA GLN A 95 19.17 2.15 15.40
C GLN A 95 18.26 2.68 14.30
N LEU A 96 17.90 1.82 13.34
CA LEU A 96 16.95 2.16 12.29
C LEU A 96 15.60 2.55 12.88
N THR A 97 15.10 1.76 13.83
CA THR A 97 13.83 2.04 14.51
C THR A 97 13.89 3.37 15.24
N ASN A 98 14.98 3.65 15.97
CA ASN A 98 15.14 4.92 16.68
C ASN A 98 15.13 6.11 15.71
N VAL A 99 15.93 6.06 14.65
CA VAL A 99 16.03 7.14 13.66
C VAL A 99 14.70 7.31 12.93
N CYS A 100 14.10 6.24 12.41
CA CYS A 100 12.85 6.33 11.65
C CYS A 100 11.67 6.77 12.53
N ASN A 101 11.59 6.33 13.79
CA ASN A 101 10.42 6.61 14.63
C ASN A 101 10.54 7.90 15.44
N ASN A 102 11.75 8.29 15.85
CA ASN A 102 11.93 9.41 16.80
C ASN A 102 12.52 10.66 16.14
N GLU A 103 13.37 10.49 15.11
CA GLU A 103 14.14 11.58 14.50
C GLU A 103 13.60 11.96 13.12
N CYS A 104 13.16 10.99 12.31
CA CYS A 104 12.74 11.22 10.94
C CYS A 104 11.35 11.89 10.87
N PRO A 105 11.22 13.06 10.20
CA PRO A 105 9.93 13.73 10.05
C PRO A 105 8.92 12.91 9.24
N VAL A 106 9.40 12.13 8.26
CA VAL A 106 8.55 11.24 7.45
C VAL A 106 7.99 10.09 8.31
N GLY A 107 8.80 9.53 9.20
CA GLY A 107 8.33 8.48 10.11
C GLY A 107 7.31 9.00 11.12
N LYS A 108 7.48 10.23 11.63
CA LYS A 108 6.45 10.91 12.45
C LYS A 108 5.14 11.09 11.70
N GLN A 109 5.20 11.46 10.41
CA GLN A 109 4.02 11.58 9.56
C GLN A 109 3.29 10.22 9.39
N ILE A 110 4.04 9.13 9.17
CA ILE A 110 3.47 7.78 9.08
C ILE A 110 2.82 7.36 10.42
N GLN A 111 3.45 7.65 11.56
CA GLN A 111 2.87 7.36 12.87
C GLN A 111 1.56 8.09 13.10
N GLU A 112 1.48 9.36 12.68
CA GLU A 112 0.26 10.16 12.82
C GLU A 112 -0.88 9.62 11.94
N LEU A 113 -0.57 9.19 10.73
CA LEU A 113 -1.53 8.47 9.86
C LEU A 113 -1.93 7.12 10.49
N GLY A 114 -0.97 6.42 11.11
CA GLY A 114 -1.19 5.15 11.79
C GLY A 114 -2.17 5.22 12.95
N LYS A 115 -2.21 6.33 13.70
CA LYS A 115 -3.20 6.55 14.78
C LYS A 115 -4.65 6.53 14.27
N ARG A 116 -4.87 6.87 13.00
CA ARG A 116 -6.19 6.88 12.35
C ARG A 116 -6.64 5.47 11.97
N LEU A 117 -5.70 4.54 11.82
CA LEU A 117 -5.98 3.13 11.67
C LEU A 117 -6.37 2.59 13.05
N LYS A 118 -7.63 2.75 13.46
CA LYS A 118 -8.15 2.09 14.68
C LYS A 118 -7.91 0.59 14.55
N VAL A 119 -6.84 0.08 15.16
CA VAL A 119 -6.56 -1.35 15.26
C VAL A 119 -7.18 -1.80 16.57
N ALA A 120 -7.94 -2.90 16.55
CA ALA A 120 -8.43 -3.51 17.78
C ALA A 120 -7.23 -3.76 18.72
N PRO A 121 -7.41 -3.58 20.05
CA PRO A 121 -6.34 -3.83 21.01
C PRO A 121 -5.74 -5.22 20.74
N ARG A 122 -4.40 -5.27 20.65
CA ARG A 122 -3.69 -6.53 20.44
C ARG A 122 -4.07 -7.47 21.59
N ARG A 123 -4.69 -8.61 21.26
CA ARG A 123 -4.89 -9.68 22.24
C ARG A 123 -3.53 -10.07 22.79
N SER A 124 -3.42 -10.09 24.11
CA SER A 124 -2.20 -10.52 24.76
C SER A 124 -2.04 -12.03 24.57
N VAL A 125 -0.79 -12.50 24.50
CA VAL A 125 -0.44 -13.93 24.34
C VAL A 125 -1.06 -14.81 25.45
N LEU A 126 -1.47 -14.22 26.57
CA LEU A 126 -2.14 -14.91 27.67
C LEU A 126 -3.61 -15.26 27.38
N GLU A 127 -4.28 -14.52 26.49
CA GLU A 127 -5.69 -14.80 26.16
C GLU A 127 -5.84 -15.98 25.20
N ASP A 128 -4.91 -16.18 24.26
CA ASP A 128 -4.96 -17.31 23.32
C ASP A 128 -4.71 -18.69 23.97
N ARG A 129 -4.13 -18.72 25.18
CA ARG A 129 -3.93 -19.99 25.91
C ARG A 129 -5.19 -20.53 26.59
N LYS A 130 -6.22 -19.69 26.82
CA LYS A 130 -7.46 -20.13 27.47
C LYS A 130 -8.45 -20.77 26.51
N THR A 131 -8.37 -20.49 25.22
CA THR A 131 -9.32 -20.99 24.20
C THR A 131 -9.03 -22.40 23.70
N ASN A 132 -7.86 -22.98 24.02
CA ASN A 132 -7.44 -24.33 23.61
C ASN A 132 -7.52 -25.38 24.75
N ARG A 133 -8.29 -25.12 25.80
CA ARG A 133 -8.60 -26.07 26.89
C ARG A 133 -10.12 -26.10 27.18
N GLY A 134 -10.93 -26.26 26.14
CA GLY A 134 -12.36 -26.56 26.23
C GLY A 134 -12.65 -27.83 25.47
#